data_AF-A0A3G1B0T4-F1
#
_entry.id   AF-A0A3G1B0T4-F1
#
_cell.length_a   1.000
_cell.length_b   1.000
_cell.length_c   1.000
_cell.angle_alpha   90.00
_cell.angle_beta   90.00
_cell.angle_gamma   90.00
#
_symmetry.space_group_name_H-M   'P 1'
#
loop_
_entity.id
_entity.type
_entity.pdbx_description
1 polymer ?
#
loop_
_entity_poly.entity_id
_entity_poly.type
_entity_poly.pdbx_seq_one_letter_code
_entity_poly.pdbx_strand_id
1 'polypeptide(L)'
;MGLLKNNAQAEQKNQPSSFQIFSYRLLNRHIDFLYPKLPRLKESIRQAMMPVPFEVFVASMISSSFIAAIIGFAITIIISIMLNIAPLIAGLLAVVGSLGLGIITFAVLQITPMLNAKTRLTKLREETPHFIGYMATLCASGLSLEGVFKAIAQEPSNEEIVKDSRFVTRNIEILGMDVITAVNDLIKRTPNGSYSELLEGAIITFKAGGNLREYFLATAKVHLEEKKINVKRSTESLGIMAEMYTILLIVFPLMAVIMLSIMAIMSPDLGGFDLLTLMNMLTYVMVPLFGIVMLLLMDSMVPKR
;
A
#
# COMPACT_ATOMS: atom_id res chain seq x y z
N MET A 1 -4.13 -31.45 14.17
CA MET A 1 -3.04 -31.69 13.19
C MET A 1 -2.95 -30.61 12.08
N GLY A 2 -4.01 -29.83 11.80
CA GLY A 2 -3.97 -28.71 10.84
C GLY A 2 -3.31 -27.41 11.35
N LEU A 3 -3.28 -27.18 12.66
CA LEU A 3 -2.71 -25.96 13.27
C LEU A 3 -1.18 -25.89 13.20
N LEU A 4 -0.49 -27.04 13.23
CA LEU A 4 0.97 -27.10 13.09
C LEU A 4 1.44 -26.86 11.64
N LYS A 5 0.59 -27.14 10.64
CA LYS A 5 0.92 -26.93 9.22
C LYS A 5 0.87 -25.45 8.81
N ASN A 6 -0.07 -24.69 9.37
CA ASN A 6 -0.20 -23.25 9.07
C ASN A 6 0.94 -22.41 9.67
N ASN A 7 1.40 -22.76 10.87
CA ASN A 7 2.53 -22.07 11.51
C ASN A 7 3.85 -22.34 10.78
N ALA A 8 4.07 -23.57 10.30
CA ALA A 8 5.27 -23.92 9.52
C ALA A 8 5.36 -23.18 8.17
N GLN A 9 4.23 -22.92 7.52
CA GLN A 9 4.18 -22.14 6.26
C GLN A 9 4.38 -20.64 6.48
N ALA A 10 3.93 -20.09 7.60
CA ALA A 10 4.19 -18.71 7.99
C ALA A 10 5.66 -18.47 8.37
N GLU A 11 6.32 -19.46 8.99
CA GLU A 11 7.75 -19.40 9.31
C GLU A 11 8.66 -19.56 8.08
N GLN A 12 8.30 -20.40 7.10
CA GLN A 12 9.06 -20.54 5.84
C GLN A 12 9.10 -19.26 5.01
N LYS A 13 8.06 -18.41 5.07
CA LYS A 13 8.00 -17.13 4.34
C LYS A 13 8.86 -16.03 4.99
N ASN A 14 9.24 -16.21 6.27
CA ASN A 14 10.03 -15.25 7.04
C ASN A 14 11.54 -15.55 7.06
N GLN A 15 12.00 -16.60 6.40
CA GLN A 15 13.43 -16.89 6.28
C GLN A 15 14.00 -16.20 5.03
N PRO A 16 15.20 -15.58 5.13
CA PRO A 16 15.87 -15.04 3.95
C PRO A 16 16.07 -16.16 2.93
N SER A 17 15.72 -15.90 1.67
CA SER A 17 15.79 -16.94 0.64
C SER A 17 17.23 -17.45 0.49
N SER A 18 17.41 -18.71 0.09
CA SER A 18 18.74 -19.31 -0.13
C SER A 18 19.65 -18.41 -0.99
N PHE A 19 19.03 -17.71 -1.95
CA PHE A 19 19.65 -16.69 -2.78
C PHE A 19 20.17 -15.47 -1.98
N GLN A 20 19.38 -14.92 -1.05
CA GLN A 20 19.78 -13.79 -0.22
C GLN A 20 20.99 -14.10 0.68
N ILE A 21 21.03 -15.30 1.25
CA ILE A 21 22.14 -15.75 2.10
C ILE A 21 23.42 -15.94 1.27
N PHE A 22 23.29 -16.47 0.06
CA PHE A 22 24.41 -16.63 -0.87
C PHE A 22 24.98 -15.27 -1.32
N SER A 23 24.10 -14.35 -1.70
CA SER A 23 24.48 -12.99 -2.11
C SER A 23 25.20 -12.23 -1.00
N TYR A 24 24.72 -12.34 0.25
CA TYR A 24 25.38 -11.73 1.39
C TYR A 24 26.79 -12.30 1.60
N ARG A 25 26.96 -13.62 1.53
CA ARG A 25 28.27 -14.27 1.74
C ARG A 25 29.31 -13.89 0.68
N LEU A 26 28.87 -13.66 -0.57
CA LEU A 26 29.75 -13.29 -1.68
C LEU A 26 30.16 -11.80 -1.63
N LEU A 27 29.24 -10.92 -1.25
CA LEU A 27 29.40 -9.48 -1.44
C LEU A 27 29.67 -8.68 -0.16
N ASN A 28 29.64 -9.31 1.03
CA ASN A 28 29.80 -8.63 2.34
C ASN A 28 31.03 -7.70 2.39
N ARG A 29 32.15 -8.11 1.79
CA ARG A 29 33.44 -7.39 1.86
C ARG A 29 33.54 -6.15 0.95
N HIS A 30 32.60 -5.94 0.02
CA HIS A 30 32.65 -4.85 -0.97
C HIS A 30 31.49 -3.86 -0.87
N ILE A 31 30.46 -4.14 -0.06
CA ILE A 31 29.25 -3.31 0.06
C ILE A 31 29.35 -2.27 1.18
N ASP A 32 30.34 -2.35 2.08
CA ASP A 32 30.46 -1.48 3.25
C ASP A 32 30.40 0.03 2.94
N PHE A 33 30.87 0.44 1.76
CA PHE A 33 30.84 1.82 1.28
C PHE A 33 29.45 2.35 0.88
N LEU A 34 28.47 1.47 0.62
CA LEU A 34 27.11 1.84 0.18
C LEU A 34 26.13 2.02 1.35
N TYR A 35 26.43 1.45 2.52
CA TYR A 35 25.60 1.61 3.72
C TYR A 35 25.32 3.07 4.14
N PRO A 36 26.29 4.02 4.11
CA PRO A 36 26.04 5.39 4.52
C PRO A 36 25.20 6.21 3.53
N LYS A 37 25.03 5.74 2.28
CA LYS A 37 24.30 6.48 1.23
C LYS A 37 22.81 6.16 1.15
N LEU A 38 22.32 5.20 1.95
CA LEU A 38 20.93 4.71 1.90
C LEU A 38 20.20 4.77 3.27
N PRO A 39 20.23 5.90 4.01
CA PRO A 39 19.56 6.00 5.32
C PRO A 39 18.05 5.83 5.21
N ARG A 40 17.42 6.41 4.18
CA ARG A 40 15.97 6.28 3.91
C ARG A 40 15.55 4.84 3.63
N LEU A 41 16.43 4.03 3.04
CA LEU A 41 16.15 2.63 2.75
C LEU A 41 16.16 1.80 4.04
N LYS A 42 17.14 2.04 4.92
CA LYS A 42 17.21 1.40 6.25
C LYS A 42 15.97 1.71 7.09
N GLU A 43 15.53 2.96 7.07
CA GLU A 43 14.31 3.39 7.75
C GLU A 43 13.07 2.72 7.15
N SER A 44 12.93 2.71 5.81
CA SER A 44 11.80 2.07 5.12
C SER A 44 11.74 0.56 5.38
N ILE A 45 12.88 -0.12 5.43
CA ILE A 45 12.96 -1.56 5.73
C ILE A 45 12.54 -1.84 7.17
N ARG A 46 13.00 -1.00 8.11
CA ARG A 46 12.62 -1.09 9.52
C ARG A 46 11.12 -0.83 9.70
N GLN A 47 10.59 0.20 9.02
CA GLN A 47 9.17 0.58 9.02
C GLN A 47 8.28 -0.42 8.28
N ALA A 48 8.82 -1.19 7.33
CA ALA A 48 8.09 -2.27 6.67
C ALA A 48 8.11 -3.59 7.46
N MET A 49 8.80 -3.63 8.61
CA MET A 49 8.97 -4.81 9.46
C MET A 49 9.40 -6.06 8.68
N MET A 50 10.23 -5.87 7.65
CA MET A 50 10.64 -6.98 6.81
C MET A 50 11.57 -7.91 7.59
N PRO A 51 11.45 -9.25 7.43
CA PRO A 51 12.22 -10.23 8.19
C PRO A 51 13.67 -10.36 7.71
N VAL A 52 14.14 -9.43 6.87
CA VAL A 52 15.49 -9.44 6.29
C VAL A 52 16.30 -8.27 6.86
N PRO A 53 17.55 -8.51 7.32
CA PRO A 53 18.41 -7.44 7.79
C PRO A 53 18.83 -6.54 6.61
N PHE A 54 19.11 -5.27 6.92
CA PHE A 54 19.40 -4.24 5.92
C PHE A 54 20.55 -4.64 4.99
N GLU A 55 21.59 -5.22 5.55
CA GLU A 55 22.82 -5.61 4.88
C GLU A 55 22.56 -6.73 3.86
N VAL A 56 21.74 -7.72 4.24
CA VAL A 56 21.34 -8.82 3.37
C VAL A 56 20.43 -8.33 2.23
N PHE A 57 19.55 -7.36 2.51
CA PHE A 57 18.69 -6.79 1.48
C PHE A 57 19.50 -6.02 0.43
N VAL A 58 20.44 -5.17 0.84
CA VAL A 58 21.32 -4.43 -0.09
C VAL A 58 22.20 -5.39 -0.89
N ALA A 59 22.77 -6.42 -0.25
CA ALA A 59 23.54 -7.44 -0.96
C ALA A 59 22.71 -8.21 -1.99
N SER A 60 21.47 -8.57 -1.62
CA SER A 60 20.55 -9.22 -2.55
C SER A 60 20.18 -8.31 -3.72
N MET A 61 19.95 -7.02 -3.48
CA MET A 61 19.63 -6.03 -4.51
C MET A 61 20.74 -5.91 -5.55
N ILE A 62 21.98 -5.74 -5.10
CA ILE A 62 23.13 -5.62 -6.00
C ILE A 62 23.31 -6.91 -6.80
N SER A 63 23.22 -8.07 -6.13
CA SER A 63 23.36 -9.36 -6.81
C SER A 63 22.30 -9.58 -7.89
N SER A 64 21.05 -9.21 -7.63
CA SER A 64 19.97 -9.32 -8.62
C SER A 64 20.17 -8.36 -9.79
N SER A 65 20.71 -7.15 -9.56
CA SER A 65 21.01 -6.21 -10.63
C SER A 65 22.13 -6.70 -11.54
N PHE A 66 23.17 -7.35 -10.99
CA PHE A 66 24.21 -8.00 -11.78
C PHE A 66 23.66 -9.14 -12.64
N ILE A 67 22.82 -10.00 -12.06
CA ILE A 67 22.17 -11.09 -12.81
C ILE A 67 21.26 -10.54 -13.90
N ALA A 68 20.48 -9.50 -13.61
CA ALA A 68 19.63 -8.84 -14.58
C ALA A 68 20.43 -8.19 -15.72
N ALA A 69 21.62 -7.65 -15.43
CA ALA A 69 22.50 -7.13 -16.47
C ALA A 69 23.01 -8.24 -17.40
N ILE A 70 23.42 -9.39 -16.85
CA ILE A 70 23.86 -10.56 -17.65
C ILE A 70 22.71 -11.08 -18.52
N ILE A 71 21.51 -11.19 -17.94
CA ILE A 71 20.31 -11.61 -18.67
C ILE A 71 19.98 -10.59 -19.76
N GLY A 72 20.06 -9.29 -19.45
CA GLY A 72 19.82 -8.22 -20.40
C GLY A 72 20.77 -8.25 -21.58
N PHE A 73 22.06 -8.48 -21.32
CA PHE A 73 23.06 -8.66 -22.36
C PHE A 73 22.71 -9.82 -23.29
N ALA A 74 22.34 -10.98 -22.75
CA ALA A 74 21.96 -12.14 -23.54
C ALA A 74 20.69 -11.89 -24.37
N ILE A 75 19.65 -11.28 -23.78
CA ILE A 75 18.40 -10.96 -24.47
C ILE A 75 18.65 -9.99 -25.62
N THR A 76 19.40 -8.92 -25.39
CA THR A 76 19.67 -7.92 -26.44
C THR A 76 20.52 -8.48 -27.57
N ILE A 77 21.47 -9.39 -27.28
CA ILE A 77 22.22 -10.12 -28.33
C ILE A 77 21.29 -11.00 -29.16
N ILE A 78 20.44 -11.80 -28.52
CA ILE A 78 19.50 -12.69 -29.22
C ILE A 78 18.59 -11.89 -30.15
N ILE A 79 18.02 -10.78 -29.66
CA ILE A 79 17.17 -9.88 -30.46
C ILE A 79 17.95 -9.28 -31.63
N SER A 80 19.19 -8.85 -31.40
CA SER A 80 20.03 -8.25 -32.45
C SER A 80 20.39 -9.24 -33.56
N ILE A 81 20.61 -10.51 -33.22
CA ILE A 81 20.84 -11.60 -34.19
C ILE A 81 19.56 -11.86 -35.01
N MET A 82 18.39 -11.90 -34.37
CA MET A 82 17.10 -12.11 -35.05
C MET A 82 16.76 -10.98 -36.04
N LEU A 83 17.16 -9.75 -35.73
CA LEU A 83 16.95 -8.57 -36.58
C LEU A 83 18.07 -8.34 -37.62
N ASN A 84 19.07 -9.22 -37.68
CA ASN A 84 20.21 -9.14 -38.60
C ASN A 84 20.96 -7.78 -38.57
N ILE A 85 21.15 -7.23 -37.36
CA ILE A 85 21.88 -5.98 -37.14
C ILE A 85 23.39 -6.25 -37.24
N ALA A 86 24.15 -5.29 -37.78
CA ALA A 86 25.61 -5.40 -37.86
C ALA A 86 26.24 -5.69 -36.48
N PRO A 87 27.25 -6.57 -36.41
CA PRO A 87 27.75 -7.11 -35.13
C PRO A 87 28.35 -6.04 -34.20
N LEU A 88 28.93 -4.98 -34.76
CA LEU A 88 29.45 -3.85 -33.98
C LEU A 88 28.33 -3.08 -33.26
N ILE A 89 27.21 -2.85 -33.96
CA ILE A 89 26.04 -2.14 -33.43
C ILE A 89 25.30 -3.03 -32.42
N ALA A 90 25.19 -4.33 -32.70
CA ALA A 90 24.62 -5.32 -31.79
C ALA A 90 25.39 -5.37 -30.46
N GLY A 91 26.73 -5.32 -30.48
CA GLY A 91 27.56 -5.27 -29.28
C GLY A 91 27.31 -4.01 -28.43
N LEU A 92 27.21 -2.84 -29.08
CA LEU A 92 26.90 -1.58 -28.38
C LEU A 92 25.50 -1.62 -27.74
N LEU A 93 24.50 -2.09 -28.49
CA LEU A 93 23.13 -2.24 -27.99
C LEU A 93 23.07 -3.21 -26.82
N ALA A 94 23.83 -4.31 -26.86
CA ALA A 94 23.88 -5.27 -25.76
C ALA A 94 24.46 -4.67 -24.47
N VAL A 95 25.50 -3.84 -24.57
CA VAL A 95 26.02 -3.10 -23.41
C VAL A 95 24.97 -2.15 -22.86
N VAL A 96 24.30 -1.37 -23.72
CA VAL A 96 23.24 -0.45 -23.30
C VAL A 96 22.06 -1.19 -22.67
N GLY A 97 21.62 -2.31 -23.26
CA GLY A 97 20.52 -3.15 -22.76
C GLY A 97 20.84 -3.80 -21.41
N SER A 98 22.08 -4.28 -21.23
CA SER A 98 22.55 -4.84 -19.97
C SER A 98 22.56 -3.81 -18.84
N LEU A 99 23.09 -2.61 -19.09
CA LEU A 99 23.10 -1.52 -18.13
C LEU A 99 21.69 -1.03 -17.83
N GLY A 100 20.84 -0.90 -18.86
CA GLY A 100 19.44 -0.52 -18.72
C GLY A 100 18.68 -1.45 -17.78
N LEU A 101 18.73 -2.77 -18.03
CA LEU A 101 18.06 -3.76 -17.18
C LEU A 101 18.64 -3.84 -15.77
N GLY A 102 19.97 -3.73 -15.63
CA GLY A 102 20.61 -3.66 -14.31
C GLY A 102 20.17 -2.45 -13.48
N ILE A 103 20.09 -1.27 -14.10
CA ILE A 103 19.64 -0.03 -13.45
C ILE A 103 18.16 -0.09 -13.11
N ILE A 104 17.31 -0.58 -14.02
CA ILE A 104 15.86 -0.71 -13.79
C ILE A 104 15.59 -1.64 -12.61
N THR A 105 16.23 -2.81 -12.58
CA THR A 105 16.05 -3.76 -11.47
C THR A 105 16.53 -3.19 -10.14
N PHE A 106 17.66 -2.46 -10.13
CA PHE A 106 18.13 -1.74 -8.94
C PHE A 106 17.09 -0.72 -8.44
N ALA A 107 16.56 0.10 -9.34
CA ALA A 107 15.57 1.13 -9.01
C ALA A 107 14.26 0.52 -8.46
N VAL A 108 13.76 -0.55 -9.09
CA VAL A 108 12.53 -1.24 -8.65
C VAL A 108 12.69 -1.82 -7.24
N LEU A 109 13.82 -2.47 -6.97
CA LEU A 109 14.09 -3.07 -5.66
C LEU A 109 14.29 -2.01 -4.56
N GLN A 110 14.83 -0.84 -4.90
CA GLN A 110 14.92 0.29 -3.98
C GLN A 110 13.54 0.85 -3.58
N ILE A 111 12.59 0.86 -4.52
CA ILE A 111 11.23 1.37 -4.28
C ILE A 111 10.37 0.38 -3.49
N THR A 112 10.61 -0.92 -3.65
CA THR A 112 9.84 -2.01 -3.00
C THR A 112 9.62 -1.84 -1.48
N PRO A 113 10.66 -1.62 -0.63
CA PRO A 113 10.46 -1.44 0.80
C PRO A 113 9.66 -0.18 1.14
N MET A 114 9.81 0.89 0.35
CA MET A 114 9.03 2.11 0.53
C MET A 114 7.55 1.87 0.23
N LEU A 115 7.23 1.08 -0.80
CA LEU A 115 5.84 0.66 -1.08
C LEU A 115 5.28 -0.19 0.05
N ASN A 116 6.03 -1.19 0.53
CA ASN A 116 5.61 -2.03 1.64
C ASN A 116 5.34 -1.23 2.92
N ALA A 117 6.21 -0.26 3.25
CA ALA A 117 6.02 0.62 4.38
C ALA A 117 4.74 1.48 4.24
N LYS A 118 4.46 2.00 3.03
CA LYS A 118 3.22 2.74 2.75
C LYS A 118 1.99 1.85 2.87
N THR A 119 2.02 0.64 2.33
CA THR A 119 0.92 -0.32 2.45
C THR A 119 0.67 -0.68 3.92
N ARG A 120 1.73 -0.88 4.73
CA ARG A 120 1.62 -1.11 6.16
C ARG A 120 1.01 0.10 6.89
N LEU A 121 1.44 1.33 6.57
CA LEU A 121 0.85 2.55 7.12
C LEU A 121 -0.66 2.63 6.85
N THR A 122 -1.09 2.32 5.62
CA THR A 122 -2.51 2.31 5.26
C THR A 122 -3.30 1.28 6.08
N LYS A 123 -2.78 0.04 6.19
CA LYS A 123 -3.42 -1.01 7.01
C LYS A 123 -3.51 -0.65 8.48
N LEU A 124 -2.41 -0.17 9.07
CA LEU A 124 -2.40 0.28 10.46
C LEU A 124 -3.43 1.37 10.71
N ARG A 125 -3.55 2.35 9.80
CA ARG A 125 -4.54 3.43 9.91
C ARG A 125 -5.98 2.92 9.86
N GLU A 126 -6.24 1.87 9.08
CA GLU A 126 -7.57 1.25 8.96
C GLU A 126 -7.93 0.39 10.17
N GLU A 127 -6.95 -0.35 10.71
CA GLU A 127 -7.10 -1.21 11.89
C GLU A 127 -7.18 -0.41 13.21
N THR A 128 -6.49 0.74 13.27
CA THR A 128 -6.32 1.55 14.50
C THR A 128 -7.64 1.88 15.22
N PRO A 129 -8.69 2.43 14.57
CA PRO A 129 -9.94 2.77 15.27
C PRO A 129 -10.62 1.58 15.94
N HIS A 130 -10.52 0.38 15.35
CA HIS A 130 -11.06 -0.85 15.93
C HIS A 130 -10.28 -1.26 17.18
N PHE A 131 -8.95 -1.30 17.08
CA PHE A 131 -8.09 -1.72 18.17
C PHE A 131 -8.00 -0.74 19.32
N ILE A 132 -8.14 0.57 19.10
CA ILE A 132 -8.18 1.53 20.21
C ILE A 132 -9.39 1.28 21.10
N GLY A 133 -10.56 1.01 20.52
CA GLY A 133 -11.75 0.63 21.27
C GLY A 133 -11.50 -0.62 22.11
N TYR A 134 -10.88 -1.64 21.51
CA TYR A 134 -10.50 -2.86 22.21
C TYR A 134 -9.49 -2.62 23.34
N MET A 135 -8.45 -1.82 23.11
CA MET A 135 -7.48 -1.39 24.13
C MET A 135 -8.18 -0.65 25.30
N ALA A 136 -9.13 0.23 25.00
CA ALA A 136 -9.90 0.94 26.02
C ALA A 136 -10.73 -0.02 26.89
N THR A 137 -11.37 -1.03 26.27
CA THR A 137 -12.13 -2.07 26.98
C THR A 137 -11.21 -2.94 27.86
N LEU A 138 -10.05 -3.33 27.33
CA LEU A 138 -9.06 -4.11 28.09
C LEU A 138 -8.52 -3.31 29.30
N CYS A 139 -8.17 -2.04 29.12
CA CYS A 139 -7.80 -1.16 30.23
C CYS A 139 -8.96 -0.97 31.22
N ALA A 140 -10.21 -0.92 30.75
CA ALA A 140 -11.38 -0.84 31.63
C ALA A 140 -11.57 -2.09 32.50
N SER A 141 -11.10 -3.25 32.04
CA SER A 141 -11.06 -4.49 32.83
C SER A 141 -9.94 -4.53 33.87
N GLY A 142 -9.08 -3.51 33.92
CA GLY A 142 -7.97 -3.39 34.87
C GLY A 142 -6.64 -3.95 34.36
N LEU A 143 -6.53 -4.31 33.08
CA LEU A 143 -5.26 -4.73 32.49
C LEU A 143 -4.26 -3.57 32.43
N SER A 144 -2.99 -3.86 32.74
CA SER A 144 -1.87 -2.96 32.51
C SER A 144 -1.58 -2.83 31.01
N LEU A 145 -0.75 -1.85 30.62
CA LEU A 145 -0.34 -1.68 29.22
C LEU A 145 0.27 -2.95 28.62
N GLU A 146 1.08 -3.67 29.40
CA GLU A 146 1.61 -4.98 29.02
C GLU A 146 0.49 -6.01 28.81
N GLY A 147 -0.45 -6.09 29.74
CA GLY A 147 -1.59 -7.01 29.65
C GLY A 147 -2.45 -6.75 28.42
N VAL A 148 -2.60 -5.49 28.01
CA VAL A 148 -3.31 -5.11 26.78
C VAL A 148 -2.59 -5.65 25.54
N PHE A 149 -1.28 -5.43 25.40
CA PHE A 149 -0.51 -5.97 24.27
C PHE A 149 -0.52 -7.50 24.24
N LYS A 150 -0.43 -8.14 25.42
CA LYS A 150 -0.49 -9.60 25.54
C LYS A 150 -1.84 -10.16 25.13
N ALA A 151 -2.95 -9.52 25.50
CA ALA A 151 -4.29 -9.92 25.08
C ALA A 151 -4.46 -9.80 23.55
N ILE A 152 -4.05 -8.67 22.97
CA ILE A 152 -4.11 -8.45 21.52
C ILE A 152 -3.22 -9.46 20.76
N ALA A 153 -2.05 -9.80 21.31
CA ALA A 153 -1.13 -10.75 20.68
C ALA A 153 -1.72 -12.16 20.52
N GLN A 154 -2.69 -12.54 21.35
CA GLN A 154 -3.35 -13.85 21.33
C GLN A 154 -4.47 -13.96 20.28
N GLU A 155 -4.93 -12.83 19.73
CA GLU A 155 -5.95 -12.85 18.68
C GLU A 155 -5.44 -13.63 17.45
N PRO A 156 -6.24 -14.56 16.87
CA PRO A 156 -5.84 -15.37 15.71
C PRO A 156 -5.91 -14.60 14.38
N SER A 157 -5.85 -13.27 14.44
CA SER A 157 -5.85 -12.37 13.29
C SER A 157 -4.44 -12.18 12.69
N ASN A 158 -4.41 -11.80 11.41
CA ASN A 158 -3.20 -11.46 10.65
C ASN A 158 -3.06 -9.94 10.40
N GLU A 159 -3.82 -9.14 11.15
CA GLU A 159 -3.72 -7.68 11.19
C GLU A 159 -2.33 -7.22 11.64
N GLU A 160 -1.90 -6.06 11.16
CA GLU A 160 -0.58 -5.49 11.47
C GLU A 160 -0.46 -5.12 12.95
N ILE A 161 -1.53 -4.61 13.58
CA ILE A 161 -1.53 -4.29 15.03
C ILE A 161 -1.35 -5.54 15.90
N VAL A 162 -1.89 -6.70 15.48
CA VAL A 162 -1.71 -7.97 16.20
C VAL A 162 -0.26 -8.44 16.08
N LYS A 163 0.38 -8.28 14.92
CA LYS A 163 1.82 -8.58 14.74
C LYS A 163 2.69 -7.67 15.60
N ASP A 164 2.36 -6.38 15.66
CA ASP A 164 3.04 -5.39 16.49
C ASP A 164 2.91 -5.73 17.98
N SER A 165 1.72 -6.16 18.40
CA SER A 165 1.46 -6.61 19.77
C SER A 165 2.21 -7.90 20.11
N ARG A 166 2.31 -8.86 19.17
CA ARG A 166 3.15 -10.06 19.32
C ARG A 166 4.63 -9.69 19.43
N PHE A 167 5.09 -8.71 18.65
CA PHE A 167 6.47 -8.21 18.72
C PHE A 167 6.78 -7.61 20.10
N VAL A 168 5.90 -6.76 20.63
CA VAL A 168 6.04 -6.18 21.97
C VAL A 168 5.99 -7.26 23.05
N THR A 169 5.02 -8.16 22.99
CA THR A 169 4.88 -9.26 23.98
C THR A 169 6.10 -10.17 23.97
N ARG A 170 6.60 -10.56 22.79
CA ARG A 170 7.84 -11.34 22.64
C ARG A 170 9.03 -10.63 23.27
N ASN A 171 9.14 -9.33 23.05
CA ASN A 171 10.22 -8.51 23.56
C ASN A 171 10.19 -8.41 25.09
N ILE A 172 9.01 -8.41 25.71
CA ILE A 172 8.85 -8.38 27.16
C ILE A 172 9.10 -9.78 27.75
N GLU A 173 8.38 -10.80 27.27
CA GLU A 173 8.40 -12.14 27.87
C GLU A 173 9.66 -12.95 27.57
N ILE A 174 10.21 -12.83 26.35
CA ILE A 174 11.37 -13.63 25.94
C ILE A 174 12.67 -12.87 26.17
N LEU A 175 12.71 -11.58 25.83
CA LEU A 175 13.93 -10.77 25.95
C LEU A 175 14.05 -10.05 27.31
N GLY A 176 13.02 -10.10 28.16
CA GLY A 176 13.02 -9.44 29.47
C GLY A 176 13.09 -7.91 29.38
N MET A 177 12.66 -7.32 28.27
CA MET A 177 12.68 -5.86 28.12
C MET A 177 11.53 -5.21 28.89
N ASP A 178 11.81 -4.04 29.48
CA ASP A 178 10.77 -3.22 30.10
C ASP A 178 9.72 -2.76 29.07
N VAL A 179 8.47 -2.63 29.50
CA VAL A 179 7.31 -2.28 28.65
C VAL A 179 7.56 -0.98 27.90
N ILE A 180 8.12 0.04 28.56
CA ILE A 180 8.40 1.33 27.94
C ILE A 180 9.44 1.15 26.85
N THR A 181 10.49 0.37 27.10
CA THR A 181 11.56 0.13 26.13
C THR A 181 11.05 -0.67 24.93
N ALA A 182 10.24 -1.70 25.16
CA ALA A 182 9.66 -2.54 24.12
C ALA A 182 8.74 -1.75 23.18
N VAL A 183 7.86 -0.91 23.73
CA VAL A 183 6.96 -0.06 22.94
C VAL A 183 7.72 1.07 22.24
N ASN A 184 8.75 1.64 22.85
CA ASN A 184 9.61 2.62 22.16
C ASN A 184 10.38 2.01 20.97
N ASP A 185 10.79 0.74 21.05
CA ASP A 185 11.36 0.07 19.88
C ASP A 185 10.31 -0.18 18.79
N LEU A 186 9.07 -0.47 19.18
CA LEU A 186 7.94 -0.57 18.23
C LEU A 186 7.67 0.77 17.54
N ILE A 187 7.57 1.88 18.28
CA ILE A 187 7.36 3.23 17.72
C ILE A 187 8.41 3.54 16.65
N LYS A 188 9.70 3.27 16.92
CA LYS A 188 10.79 3.47 15.95
C LYS A 188 10.72 2.55 14.71
N ARG A 189 9.92 1.49 14.75
CA ARG A 189 9.67 0.54 13.66
C ARG A 189 8.32 0.75 12.99
N THR A 190 7.52 1.70 13.46
CA THR A 190 6.21 2.00 12.90
C THR A 190 6.33 3.22 11.97
N PRO A 191 5.70 3.20 10.78
CA PRO A 191 5.64 4.40 9.94
C PRO A 191 4.88 5.51 10.66
N ASN A 192 5.34 6.75 10.52
CA ASN A 192 4.70 7.91 11.14
C ASN A 192 3.22 8.02 10.71
N GLY A 193 2.34 8.14 11.69
CA GLY A 193 0.88 8.24 11.49
C GLY A 193 0.11 8.06 12.79
N SER A 194 -1.21 7.96 12.70
CA SER A 194 -2.13 7.89 13.85
C SER A 194 -1.82 6.74 14.81
N TYR A 195 -1.33 5.60 14.32
CA TYR A 195 -0.91 4.49 15.19
C TYR A 195 0.36 4.81 16.01
N SER A 196 1.34 5.51 15.43
CA SER A 196 2.54 5.94 16.16
C SER A 196 2.18 6.94 17.25
N GLU A 197 1.32 7.92 16.93
CA GLU A 197 0.83 8.93 17.87
C GLU A 197 0.06 8.30 19.05
N LEU A 198 -0.74 7.27 18.76
CA LEU A 198 -1.43 6.47 19.78
C LEU A 198 -0.44 5.79 20.74
N LEU A 199 0.59 5.14 20.20
CA LEU A 199 1.60 4.45 21.01
C LEU A 199 2.44 5.43 21.85
N GLU A 200 2.80 6.58 21.27
CA GLU A 200 3.54 7.64 21.96
C GLU A 200 2.73 8.23 23.12
N GLY A 201 1.46 8.56 22.89
CA GLY A 201 0.59 9.05 23.95
C GLY A 201 0.35 7.99 25.04
N ALA A 202 0.18 6.71 24.68
CA ALA A 202 0.06 5.62 25.65
C ALA A 202 1.30 5.50 26.55
N ILE A 203 2.51 5.64 25.99
CA ILE A 203 3.76 5.63 26.76
C ILE A 203 3.86 6.83 27.69
N ILE A 204 3.49 8.03 27.22
CA ILE A 204 3.52 9.26 28.02
C ILE A 204 2.55 9.14 29.19
N THR A 205 1.31 8.68 28.94
CA THR A 205 0.31 8.46 29.99
C THR A 205 0.78 7.40 30.99
N PHE A 206 1.35 6.30 30.52
CA PHE A 206 1.87 5.25 31.40
C PHE A 206 3.02 5.75 32.28
N LYS A 207 3.99 6.49 31.71
CA LYS A 207 5.10 7.10 32.46
C LYS A 207 4.65 8.10 33.52
N ALA A 208 3.61 8.87 33.21
CA ALA A 208 3.05 9.84 34.13
C ALA A 208 2.18 9.21 35.24
N GLY A 209 1.95 7.89 35.21
CA GLY A 209 1.00 7.21 36.10
C GLY A 209 -0.45 7.58 35.83
N GLY A 210 -0.75 8.08 34.63
CA GLY A 210 -2.09 8.49 34.22
C GLY A 210 -3.00 7.31 33.89
N ASN A 211 -4.28 7.62 33.68
CA ASN A 211 -5.29 6.61 33.39
C ASN A 211 -5.29 6.22 31.90
N LEU A 212 -4.71 5.06 31.58
CA LEU A 212 -4.68 4.52 30.21
C LEU A 212 -6.07 4.26 29.62
N ARG A 213 -7.06 3.90 30.44
CA ARG A 213 -8.44 3.71 29.98
C ARG A 213 -8.99 5.02 29.43
N GLU A 214 -8.81 6.12 30.16
CA GLU A 214 -9.31 7.42 29.76
C GLU A 214 -8.61 7.92 28.50
N TYR A 215 -7.28 7.72 28.40
CA TYR A 215 -6.51 8.01 27.20
C TYR A 215 -7.04 7.25 25.97
N PHE A 216 -7.14 5.92 26.03
CA PHE A 216 -7.62 5.14 24.89
C PHE A 216 -9.08 5.45 24.55
N LEU A 217 -9.94 5.69 25.53
CA LEU A 217 -11.34 6.04 25.28
C LEU A 217 -11.47 7.41 24.61
N ALA A 218 -10.71 8.41 25.06
CA ALA A 218 -10.67 9.73 24.43
C ALA A 218 -10.17 9.65 22.98
N THR A 219 -9.06 8.94 22.75
CA THR A 219 -8.48 8.75 21.41
C THR A 219 -9.42 7.94 20.50
N ALA A 220 -10.09 6.92 21.01
CA ALA A 220 -11.11 6.16 20.26
C ALA A 220 -12.24 7.08 19.80
N LYS A 221 -12.73 7.94 20.70
CA LYS A 221 -13.83 8.87 20.38
C LYS A 221 -13.44 9.83 19.26
N VAL A 222 -12.22 10.37 19.31
CA VAL A 222 -11.70 11.26 18.24
C VAL A 222 -11.67 10.52 16.90
N HIS A 223 -11.07 9.33 16.83
CA HIS A 223 -10.98 8.58 15.58
C HIS A 223 -12.34 8.09 15.06
N LEU A 224 -13.28 7.75 15.93
CA LEU A 224 -14.64 7.37 15.53
C LEU A 224 -15.42 8.56 14.98
N GLU A 225 -15.28 9.75 15.56
CA GLU A 225 -15.88 10.98 14.99
C GLU A 225 -15.26 11.35 13.64
N GLU A 226 -13.94 11.24 13.49
CA GLU A 226 -13.27 11.41 12.20
C GLU A 226 -13.80 10.41 11.16
N LYS A 227 -13.94 9.13 11.54
CA LYS A 227 -14.49 8.10 10.66
C LYS A 227 -15.94 8.41 10.27
N LYS A 228 -16.76 8.87 11.20
CA LYS A 228 -18.15 9.27 10.96
C LYS A 228 -18.22 10.45 9.98
N ILE A 229 -17.37 11.45 10.13
CA ILE A 229 -17.26 12.59 9.20
C ILE A 229 -16.87 12.10 7.80
N ASN A 230 -15.87 11.21 7.70
CA ASN A 230 -15.42 10.65 6.42
C ASN A 230 -16.50 9.82 5.72
N VAL A 231 -17.26 9.02 6.48
CA VAL A 231 -18.43 8.28 5.95
C VAL A 231 -19.49 9.25 5.46
N LYS A 232 -19.82 10.30 6.24
CA LYS A 232 -20.79 11.33 5.82
C LYS A 232 -20.37 12.03 4.52
N ARG A 233 -19.11 12.44 4.42
CA ARG A 233 -18.54 13.05 3.19
C ARG A 233 -18.61 12.10 2.00
N SER A 234 -18.39 10.81 2.21
CA SER A 234 -18.50 9.79 1.16
C SER A 234 -19.94 9.69 0.67
N THR A 235 -20.92 9.65 1.57
CA THR A 235 -22.35 9.65 1.22
C THR A 235 -22.78 10.91 0.49
N GLU A 236 -22.32 12.08 0.93
CA GLU A 236 -22.59 13.36 0.27
C GLU A 236 -22.03 13.38 -1.16
N SER A 237 -20.80 12.87 -1.33
CA SER A 237 -20.17 12.77 -2.64
C SER A 237 -20.91 11.81 -3.58
N LEU A 238 -21.41 10.68 -3.06
CA LEU A 238 -22.29 9.77 -3.81
C LEU A 238 -23.62 10.44 -4.18
N GLY A 239 -24.15 11.32 -3.33
CA GLY A 239 -25.34 12.13 -3.61
C GLY A 239 -25.13 13.06 -4.80
N ILE A 240 -24.01 13.78 -4.83
CA ILE A 240 -23.64 14.65 -5.97
C ILE A 240 -23.49 13.82 -7.26
N MET A 241 -22.93 12.61 -7.17
CA MET A 241 -22.83 11.71 -8.33
C MET A 241 -24.21 11.26 -8.84
N ALA A 242 -25.15 10.98 -7.94
CA ALA A 242 -26.53 10.65 -8.32
C ALA A 242 -27.24 11.83 -9.01
N GLU A 243 -27.00 13.06 -8.55
CA GLU A 243 -27.53 14.27 -9.21
C GLU A 243 -26.91 14.47 -10.59
N MET A 244 -25.59 14.34 -10.74
CA MET A 244 -24.94 14.43 -12.04
C MET A 244 -25.40 13.32 -12.99
N TYR A 245 -25.68 12.11 -12.48
CA TYR A 245 -26.22 11.01 -13.27
C TYR A 245 -27.58 11.37 -13.86
N THR A 246 -28.51 11.90 -13.07
CA THR A 246 -29.85 12.28 -13.59
C THR A 246 -29.74 13.41 -14.61
N ILE A 247 -28.90 14.42 -14.38
CA ILE A 247 -28.74 15.54 -15.31
C ILE A 247 -28.07 15.08 -16.62
N LEU A 248 -26.93 14.40 -16.56
CA LEU A 248 -26.12 14.08 -17.75
C LEU A 248 -26.66 12.90 -18.56
N LEU A 249 -27.25 11.89 -17.92
CA LEU A 249 -27.68 10.67 -18.62
C LEU A 249 -29.19 10.62 -18.89
N ILE A 250 -30.00 11.42 -18.20
CA ILE A 250 -31.46 11.45 -18.41
C ILE A 250 -31.87 12.79 -19.00
N VAL A 251 -31.65 13.89 -18.29
CA VAL A 251 -32.18 15.21 -18.67
C VAL A 251 -31.50 15.74 -19.93
N PHE A 252 -30.17 15.73 -20.00
CA PHE A 252 -29.42 16.25 -21.13
C PHE A 252 -29.72 15.50 -22.44
N PRO A 253 -29.70 14.16 -22.49
CA PRO A 253 -30.00 13.44 -23.73
C PRO A 253 -31.45 13.62 -24.15
N LEU A 254 -32.39 13.64 -23.19
CA LEU A 254 -33.80 13.88 -23.49
C LEU A 254 -34.00 15.27 -24.10
N MET A 255 -33.42 16.31 -23.49
CA MET A 255 -33.54 17.68 -23.98
C MET A 255 -32.86 17.84 -25.35
N ALA A 256 -31.69 17.22 -25.54
CA ALA A 256 -31.00 17.22 -26.83
C ALA A 256 -31.81 16.51 -27.91
N VAL A 257 -32.42 15.35 -27.61
CA VAL A 257 -33.29 14.62 -28.54
C VAL A 257 -34.52 15.45 -28.90
N ILE A 258 -35.17 16.12 -27.94
CA ILE A 258 -36.33 16.99 -28.22
C ILE A 258 -35.92 18.15 -29.12
N MET A 259 -34.81 18.83 -28.82
CA MET A 259 -34.31 19.96 -29.63
C MET A 259 -33.94 19.53 -31.04
N LEU A 260 -33.23 18.42 -31.20
CA LEU A 260 -32.90 17.85 -32.50
C LEU A 260 -34.15 17.41 -33.27
N SER A 261 -35.16 16.85 -32.58
CA SER A 261 -36.42 16.47 -33.22
C SER A 261 -37.16 17.68 -33.78
N ILE A 262 -37.20 18.80 -33.06
CA ILE A 262 -37.81 20.05 -33.55
C ILE A 262 -37.01 20.61 -34.75
N MET A 263 -35.68 20.60 -34.66
CA MET A 263 -34.82 21.06 -35.75
C MET A 263 -34.97 20.20 -37.02
N ALA A 264 -35.10 18.88 -36.88
CA ALA A 264 -35.25 17.95 -37.99
C ALA A 264 -36.50 18.22 -38.84
N ILE A 265 -37.55 18.80 -38.23
CA ILE A 265 -38.76 19.22 -38.93
C ILE A 265 -38.51 20.47 -39.78
N MET A 266 -37.65 21.39 -39.32
CA MET A 266 -37.36 22.65 -40.03
C MET A 266 -36.24 22.50 -41.06
N SER A 267 -35.20 21.73 -40.74
CA SER A 267 -34.07 21.44 -41.62
C SER A 267 -33.58 20.01 -41.37
N PRO A 268 -33.57 19.14 -42.40
CA PRO A 268 -33.13 17.75 -42.26
C PRO A 268 -31.62 17.56 -42.02
N ASP A 269 -30.82 18.59 -42.32
CA ASP A 269 -29.37 18.54 -42.21
C ASP A 269 -28.82 19.64 -41.29
N LEU A 270 -27.92 19.25 -40.37
CA LEU A 270 -27.18 20.17 -39.52
C LEU A 270 -25.68 19.97 -39.77
N GLY A 271 -25.04 20.96 -40.39
CA GLY A 271 -23.58 20.94 -40.59
C GLY A 271 -23.06 19.79 -41.46
N GLY A 272 -23.87 19.28 -42.40
CA GLY A 272 -23.51 18.19 -43.31
C GLY A 272 -23.78 16.78 -42.78
N PHE A 273 -24.40 16.66 -41.61
CA PHE A 273 -24.90 15.40 -41.06
C PHE A 273 -26.43 15.41 -40.98
N ASP A 274 -27.02 14.29 -41.36
CA ASP A 274 -28.45 14.02 -41.17
C ASP A 274 -28.77 14.01 -39.66
N LEU A 275 -29.81 14.76 -39.26
CA LEU A 275 -30.19 14.89 -37.84
C LEU A 275 -30.60 13.55 -37.22
N LEU A 276 -31.17 12.64 -38.00
CA LEU A 276 -31.52 11.31 -37.50
C LEU A 276 -30.26 10.52 -37.14
N THR A 277 -29.20 10.66 -37.93
CA THR A 277 -27.88 10.07 -37.64
C THR A 277 -27.26 10.68 -36.38
N LEU A 278 -27.36 12.00 -36.18
CA LEU A 278 -26.85 12.65 -34.96
C LEU A 278 -27.62 12.22 -33.71
N MET A 279 -28.94 12.07 -33.80
CA MET A 279 -29.78 11.58 -32.70
C MET A 279 -29.43 10.13 -32.33
N ASN A 280 -29.26 9.26 -33.32
CA ASN A 280 -28.82 7.88 -33.10
C ASN A 280 -27.42 7.82 -32.48
N MET A 281 -26.48 8.66 -32.93
CA MET A 281 -25.14 8.75 -32.33
C MET A 281 -25.21 9.21 -30.87
N LEU A 282 -26.06 10.19 -30.56
CA LEU A 282 -26.23 10.68 -29.19
C LEU A 282 -26.77 9.57 -28.27
N THR A 283 -27.82 8.85 -28.69
CA THR A 283 -28.43 7.80 -27.87
C THR A 283 -27.59 6.53 -27.77
N TYR A 284 -27.02 6.05 -28.88
CA TYR A 284 -26.32 4.75 -28.91
C TYR A 284 -24.82 4.84 -28.65
N VAL A 285 -24.21 6.03 -28.78
CA VAL A 285 -22.77 6.21 -28.56
C VAL A 285 -22.51 7.10 -27.34
N MET A 286 -23.05 8.33 -27.33
CA MET A 286 -22.73 9.29 -26.26
C MET A 286 -23.30 8.87 -24.90
N VAL A 287 -24.56 8.44 -24.82
CA VAL A 287 -25.17 8.03 -23.54
C VAL A 287 -24.42 6.83 -22.91
N PRO A 288 -24.16 5.73 -23.63
CA PRO A 288 -23.35 4.64 -23.08
C PRO A 288 -21.93 5.07 -22.68
N LEU A 289 -21.30 5.95 -23.46
CA LEU A 289 -19.97 6.49 -23.14
C LEU A 289 -19.99 7.26 -21.80
N PHE A 290 -20.93 8.18 -21.61
CA PHE A 290 -21.11 8.89 -20.34
C PHE A 290 -21.43 7.93 -19.19
N GLY A 291 -22.20 6.88 -19.47
CA GLY A 291 -22.51 5.82 -18.49
C GLY A 291 -21.25 5.10 -18.00
N ILE A 292 -20.36 4.70 -18.92
CA ILE A 292 -19.08 4.07 -18.58
C ILE A 292 -18.19 5.01 -17.76
N VAL A 293 -18.10 6.28 -18.16
CA VAL A 293 -17.32 7.29 -17.44
C VAL A 293 -17.85 7.48 -16.02
N MET A 294 -19.17 7.61 -15.85
CA MET A 294 -19.79 7.75 -14.52
C MET A 294 -19.59 6.51 -13.65
N LEU A 295 -19.63 5.31 -14.24
CA LEU A 295 -19.38 4.06 -13.52
C LEU A 295 -17.94 4.02 -12.97
N LEU A 296 -16.95 4.38 -13.79
CA LEU A 296 -15.54 4.44 -13.38
C LEU A 296 -15.30 5.48 -12.26
N LEU A 297 -15.95 6.63 -12.34
CA LEU A 297 -15.87 7.65 -11.29
C LEU A 297 -16.48 7.14 -9.98
N MET A 298 -17.63 6.45 -10.05
CA MET A 298 -18.28 5.89 -8.86
C MET A 298 -17.42 4.82 -8.19
N ASP A 299 -16.81 3.91 -8.97
CA ASP A 299 -15.91 2.87 -8.43
C ASP A 299 -14.68 3.46 -7.73
N SER A 300 -14.15 4.58 -8.24
CA SER A 300 -13.01 5.26 -7.60
C SER A 300 -13.36 5.92 -6.26
N MET A 301 -14.64 6.23 -6.01
CA MET A 301 -15.07 6.97 -4.82
C MET A 301 -15.59 6.08 -3.71
N VAL A 302 -16.12 4.90 -4.04
CA VAL A 302 -16.55 3.93 -3.03
C VAL A 302 -15.29 3.39 -2.33
N PRO A 303 -15.10 3.65 -1.02
CA PRO A 303 -13.97 3.10 -0.29
C PRO A 303 -14.06 1.58 -0.33
N LYS A 304 -13.04 0.92 -0.88
CA LYS A 304 -12.94 -0.54 -0.87
C LYS A 304 -12.91 -1.01 0.58
N ARG A 305 -13.84 -1.91 0.91
CA ARG A 305 -13.85 -2.62 2.19
C ARG A 305 -12.66 -3.54 2.32
#